data_AF-A0A8B8CNB1-F1
#
_entry.id   AF-A0A8B8CNB1-F1
#
_cell.length_a   1.000
_cell.length_b   1.000
_cell.length_c   1.000
_cell.angle_alpha   90.00
_cell.angle_beta   90.00
_cell.angle_gamma   90.00
#
_symmetry.space_group_name_H-M   'P 1'
#
loop_
_entity.id
_entity.type
_entity.pdbx_description
1 polymer ?
#
loop_
_entity_poly.entity_id
_entity_poly.type
_entity_poly.pdbx_seq_one_letter_code
_entity_poly.pdbx_strand_id
1 'polypeptide(L)'
;MSKLIMKPKKEEKKESGEKKGGKPKKSYEQEAEEMRKKTDELLERERNGFLEQIAELIKELERLRKENEKLKRQQEEKMGVTAEVVDKMKRDLEHSKTTNTFLLHDVEDRKSQISRMESQLFEMTMKVEGMSKKMSEISKSNTESKQEIEELVKEKSRAERLWDENRKLRRFLATNHIDSRTGKPMYARGDNREKKLSPNKKVVRIRETIKSRSMQLANNRKNLLRPSKSLEDLRKLEEYYETTSTRSEKSNVTEPAPYLGHYMDIMKKKRTLQQKKV
;
A
#
# COMPACT_ATOMS: atom_id res chain seq x y z
N MET A 1 -59.32 54.91 -0.38
CA MET A 1 -59.84 56.04 0.43
C MET A 1 -60.16 57.18 -0.53
N SER A 2 -61.42 57.31 -0.96
CA SER A 2 -62.36 58.38 -0.55
C SER A 2 -61.87 59.79 -0.94
N LYS A 3 -62.26 60.34 -2.11
CA LYS A 3 -63.43 61.24 -2.38
C LYS A 3 -63.52 62.48 -1.49
N LEU A 4 -63.51 63.68 -2.12
CA LEU A 4 -64.41 64.85 -1.92
C LEU A 4 -63.83 66.03 -2.74
N ILE A 5 -64.35 66.45 -3.90
CA ILE A 5 -65.66 67.03 -4.29
C ILE A 5 -65.83 68.52 -3.88
N MET A 6 -66.06 69.34 -4.92
CA MET A 6 -66.94 70.54 -5.03
C MET A 6 -66.38 71.99 -5.08
N LYS A 7 -66.41 72.51 -6.33
CA LYS A 7 -67.07 73.72 -6.87
C LYS A 7 -66.67 75.13 -6.38
N PRO A 8 -66.56 76.08 -7.34
CA PRO A 8 -67.16 77.41 -7.21
C PRO A 8 -68.50 77.49 -7.97
N LYS A 9 -69.41 78.28 -7.40
CA LYS A 9 -70.78 78.56 -7.85
C LYS A 9 -70.82 79.39 -9.13
N LYS A 10 -71.89 79.15 -9.89
CA LYS A 10 -72.40 79.95 -11.02
C LYS A 10 -73.09 81.22 -10.50
N GLU A 11 -72.99 82.27 -11.33
CA GLU A 11 -73.90 83.43 -11.52
C GLU A 11 -74.00 84.39 -10.31
N GLU A 12 -73.81 85.70 -10.47
CA GLU A 12 -74.72 86.60 -11.18
C GLU A 12 -73.98 87.70 -11.96
N LYS A 13 -74.50 87.96 -13.17
CA LYS A 13 -74.32 89.22 -13.89
C LYS A 13 -75.02 90.34 -13.11
N LYS A 14 -74.32 91.44 -12.85
CA LYS A 14 -74.95 92.77 -12.80
C LYS A 14 -74.39 93.59 -13.94
N GLU A 15 -75.26 93.83 -14.93
CA GLU A 15 -75.11 94.93 -15.87
C GLU A 15 -75.22 96.24 -15.10
N SER A 16 -74.18 97.07 -15.21
CA SER A 16 -74.34 98.52 -15.16
C SER A 16 -73.55 99.07 -16.33
N GLY A 17 -74.26 99.39 -17.40
CA GLY A 17 -73.68 100.12 -18.51
C GLY A 17 -73.25 101.50 -18.06
N GLU A 18 -72.06 101.92 -18.46
CA GLU A 18 -71.85 103.29 -18.91
C GLU A 18 -70.58 103.39 -19.76
N LYS A 19 -70.72 104.20 -20.81
CA LYS A 19 -69.78 104.43 -21.90
C LYS A 19 -68.39 104.82 -21.40
N LYS A 20 -67.34 104.33 -22.08
CA LYS A 20 -66.22 105.16 -22.57
C LYS A 20 -65.18 104.35 -23.36
N GLY A 21 -64.89 104.84 -24.56
CA GLY A 21 -63.57 104.74 -25.19
C GLY A 21 -63.23 103.40 -25.85
N GLY A 22 -63.35 103.35 -27.17
CA GLY A 22 -62.59 102.37 -27.95
C GLY A 22 -61.10 102.54 -27.66
N LYS A 23 -60.46 101.50 -27.12
CA LYS A 23 -59.00 101.39 -27.09
C LYS A 23 -58.52 100.85 -28.45
N PRO A 24 -57.40 101.35 -28.99
CA PRO A 24 -56.94 100.98 -30.32
C PRO A 24 -56.50 99.50 -30.34
N LYS A 25 -56.77 98.79 -31.44
CA LYS A 25 -56.36 97.38 -31.65
C LYS A 25 -54.86 97.11 -31.40
N LYS A 26 -54.00 98.13 -31.50
CA LYS A 26 -52.55 98.07 -31.18
C LYS A 26 -52.22 97.81 -29.70
N SER A 27 -53.13 98.13 -28.77
CA SER A 27 -52.90 97.98 -27.32
C SER A 27 -53.00 96.52 -26.85
N TYR A 28 -53.85 95.71 -27.47
CA TYR A 28 -54.00 94.29 -27.13
C TYR A 28 -52.91 93.41 -27.75
N GLU A 29 -52.41 93.79 -28.94
CA GLU A 29 -51.24 93.15 -29.54
C GLU A 29 -49.98 93.39 -28.70
N GLN A 30 -49.77 94.62 -28.21
CA GLN A 30 -48.64 94.93 -27.33
C GLN A 30 -48.71 94.20 -25.98
N GLU A 31 -49.88 94.12 -25.34
CA GLU A 31 -50.05 93.32 -24.10
C GLU A 31 -49.85 91.82 -24.37
N ALA A 32 -50.33 91.28 -25.49
CA ALA A 32 -50.11 89.88 -25.85
C ALA A 32 -48.63 89.58 -26.17
N GLU A 33 -47.92 90.53 -26.77
CA GLU A 33 -46.49 90.42 -27.10
C GLU A 33 -45.61 90.53 -25.85
N GLU A 34 -45.97 91.37 -24.88
CA GLU A 34 -45.32 91.44 -23.57
C GLU A 34 -45.57 90.18 -22.72
N MET A 35 -46.80 89.63 -22.75
CA MET A 35 -47.10 88.37 -22.07
C MET A 35 -46.34 87.19 -22.69
N ARG A 36 -46.20 87.17 -24.03
CA ARG A 36 -45.35 86.19 -24.74
C ARG A 36 -43.90 86.31 -24.34
N LYS A 37 -43.33 87.52 -24.31
CA LYS A 37 -41.96 87.74 -23.85
C LYS A 37 -41.75 87.29 -22.40
N LYS A 38 -42.70 87.56 -21.51
CA LYS A 38 -42.62 87.08 -20.11
C LYS A 38 -42.68 85.56 -20.00
N THR A 39 -43.53 84.91 -20.78
CA THR A 39 -43.58 83.44 -20.82
C THR A 39 -42.32 82.85 -21.43
N ASP A 40 -41.79 83.46 -22.50
CA ASP A 40 -40.55 83.02 -23.14
C ASP A 40 -39.36 83.20 -22.18
N GLU A 41 -39.27 84.33 -21.47
CA GLU A 41 -38.25 84.53 -20.43
C GLU A 41 -38.36 83.54 -19.26
N LEU A 42 -39.59 83.17 -18.85
CA LEU A 42 -39.80 82.16 -17.82
C LEU A 42 -39.34 80.78 -18.30
N LEU A 43 -39.73 80.39 -19.52
CA LEU A 43 -39.30 79.14 -20.15
C LEU A 43 -37.78 79.10 -20.36
N GLU A 44 -37.16 80.23 -20.68
CA GLU A 44 -35.72 80.33 -20.87
C GLU A 44 -34.96 80.24 -19.53
N ARG A 45 -35.49 80.82 -18.45
CA ARG A 45 -34.97 80.62 -17.08
C ARG A 45 -35.11 79.17 -16.63
N GLU A 46 -36.26 78.53 -16.84
CA GLU A 46 -36.45 77.11 -16.50
C GLU A 46 -35.52 76.20 -17.31
N ARG A 47 -35.38 76.45 -18.61
CA ARG A 47 -34.46 75.72 -19.49
C ARG A 47 -33.02 75.85 -19.01
N ASN A 48 -32.58 77.06 -18.64
CA ASN A 48 -31.24 77.27 -18.10
C ASN A 48 -31.05 76.56 -16.76
N GLY A 49 -32.05 76.57 -15.87
CA GLY A 49 -32.01 75.82 -14.61
C GLY A 49 -31.89 74.30 -14.82
N PHE A 50 -32.61 73.73 -15.80
CA PHE A 50 -32.45 72.31 -16.14
C PHE A 50 -31.08 72.00 -16.76
N LEU A 51 -30.54 72.89 -17.59
CA LEU A 51 -29.19 72.72 -18.16
C LEU A 51 -28.11 72.75 -17.08
N GLU A 52 -28.26 73.62 -16.08
CA GLU A 52 -27.35 73.68 -14.92
C GLU A 52 -27.41 72.39 -14.10
N GLN A 53 -28.61 71.88 -13.79
CA GLN A 53 -28.79 70.60 -13.09
C GLN A 53 -28.19 69.42 -13.86
N ILE A 54 -28.37 69.39 -15.18
CA ILE A 54 -27.76 68.37 -16.05
C ILE A 54 -26.24 68.48 -15.99
N ALA A 55 -25.69 69.70 -16.05
CA ALA A 55 -24.25 69.92 -15.97
C ALA A 55 -23.66 69.50 -14.60
N GLU A 56 -24.37 69.76 -13.51
CA GLU A 56 -23.99 69.29 -12.17
C GLU A 56 -24.02 67.77 -12.06
N LEU A 57 -25.07 67.11 -12.55
CA LEU A 57 -25.16 65.64 -12.56
C LEU A 57 -24.06 65.00 -13.40
N ILE A 58 -23.70 65.60 -14.54
CA ILE A 58 -22.59 65.12 -15.37
C ILE A 58 -21.26 65.21 -14.59
N LYS A 59 -21.01 66.34 -13.92
CA LYS A 59 -19.81 66.52 -13.08
C LYS A 59 -19.76 65.49 -11.94
N GLU A 60 -20.89 65.23 -11.31
CA GLU A 60 -20.99 64.24 -10.22
C GLU A 60 -20.73 62.81 -10.73
N LEU A 61 -21.29 62.44 -11.88
CA LEU A 61 -21.01 61.15 -12.54
C LEU A 61 -19.53 60.98 -12.90
N GLU A 62 -18.89 62.03 -13.43
CA GLU A 62 -17.47 62.00 -13.73
C GLU A 62 -16.61 61.87 -12.47
N ARG A 63 -16.98 62.57 -11.40
CA ARG A 63 -16.31 62.46 -10.10
C ARG A 63 -16.42 61.03 -9.56
N LEU A 64 -17.63 60.46 -9.54
CA LEU A 64 -17.87 59.10 -9.08
C LEU A 64 -17.11 58.07 -9.92
N ARG A 65 -17.04 58.24 -11.25
CA ARG A 65 -16.22 57.37 -12.12
C ARG A 65 -14.74 57.41 -11.74
N LYS A 66 -14.18 58.60 -11.54
CA LYS A 66 -12.78 58.78 -11.12
C LYS A 66 -12.51 58.17 -9.74
N GLU A 67 -13.45 58.33 -8.81
CA GLU A 67 -13.33 57.77 -7.46
C GLU A 67 -13.40 56.24 -7.47
N ASN A 68 -14.25 55.65 -8.31
CA ASN A 68 -14.35 54.20 -8.49
C ASN A 68 -13.09 53.60 -9.14
N GLU A 69 -12.51 54.27 -10.13
CA GLU A 69 -11.19 53.88 -10.68
C GLU A 69 -10.08 53.96 -9.64
N LYS A 70 -10.05 55.02 -8.83
CA LYS A 70 -9.06 55.18 -7.76
C LYS A 70 -9.20 54.08 -6.71
N LEU A 71 -10.43 53.73 -6.35
CA LEU A 71 -10.70 52.61 -5.44
C LEU A 71 -10.27 51.26 -6.02
N LYS A 72 -10.52 50.99 -7.31
CA LYS A 72 -10.00 49.78 -7.98
C LYS A 72 -8.48 49.70 -7.94
N ARG A 73 -7.79 50.79 -8.31
CA ARG A 73 -6.31 50.85 -8.25
C ARG A 73 -5.81 50.67 -6.82
N GLN A 74 -6.44 51.30 -5.83
CA GLN A 74 -6.08 51.11 -4.42
C GLN A 74 -6.33 49.68 -3.93
N GLN A 75 -7.37 49.02 -4.42
CA GLN A 75 -7.66 47.63 -4.07
C GLN A 75 -6.60 46.68 -4.65
N GLU A 76 -6.21 46.89 -5.91
CA GLU A 76 -5.11 46.17 -6.55
C GLU A 76 -3.77 46.42 -5.85
N GLU A 77 -3.48 47.68 -5.52
CA GLU A 77 -2.20 48.12 -4.92
C GLU A 77 -2.07 47.70 -3.45
N LYS A 78 -3.14 47.81 -2.64
CA LYS A 78 -3.11 47.45 -1.21
C LYS A 78 -3.25 45.97 -0.96
N MET A 79 -4.11 45.29 -1.71
CA MET A 79 -4.37 43.86 -1.47
C MET A 79 -3.43 42.98 -2.29
N GLY A 80 -2.87 43.49 -3.40
CA GLY A 80 -2.10 42.66 -4.35
C GLY A 80 -2.94 41.56 -4.99
N VAL A 81 -4.26 41.58 -4.80
CA VAL A 81 -5.22 40.59 -5.27
C VAL A 81 -5.87 41.11 -6.54
N THR A 82 -5.22 40.89 -7.67
CA THR A 82 -5.89 40.98 -8.96
C THR A 82 -6.71 39.71 -9.18
N ALA A 83 -7.74 39.77 -10.04
CA ALA A 83 -8.51 38.58 -10.41
C ALA A 83 -7.61 37.44 -10.93
N GLU A 84 -6.53 37.78 -11.63
CA GLU A 84 -5.54 36.83 -12.13
C GLU A 84 -4.78 36.12 -11.00
N VAL A 85 -4.42 36.84 -9.93
CA VAL A 85 -3.78 36.24 -8.74
C VAL A 85 -4.73 35.27 -8.05
N VAL A 86 -6.01 35.62 -7.92
CA VAL A 86 -7.03 34.72 -7.36
C VAL A 86 -7.16 33.45 -8.20
N ASP A 87 -7.22 33.57 -9.51
CA ASP A 87 -7.38 32.42 -10.41
C ASP A 87 -6.11 31.55 -10.48
N LYS A 88 -4.93 32.15 -10.31
CA LYS A 88 -3.69 31.39 -10.11
C LYS A 88 -3.73 30.63 -8.78
N MET A 89 -4.09 31.29 -7.68
CA MET A 89 -4.20 30.65 -6.36
C MET A 89 -5.23 29.51 -6.34
N LYS A 90 -6.35 29.65 -7.05
CA LYS A 90 -7.33 28.56 -7.22
C LYS A 90 -6.72 27.35 -7.93
N ARG A 91 -6.02 27.58 -9.04
CA ARG A 91 -5.33 26.50 -9.78
C ARG A 91 -4.26 25.83 -8.93
N ASP A 92 -3.45 26.62 -8.21
CA ASP A 92 -2.42 26.09 -7.30
C ASP A 92 -3.05 25.29 -6.15
N LEU A 93 -4.19 25.73 -5.62
CA LEU A 93 -4.94 25.02 -4.59
C LEU A 93 -5.53 23.71 -5.10
N GLU A 94 -6.12 23.68 -6.30
CA GLU A 94 -6.61 22.45 -6.93
C GLU A 94 -5.46 21.47 -7.22
N HIS A 95 -4.33 21.99 -7.69
CA HIS A 95 -3.12 21.20 -7.89
C HIS A 95 -2.59 20.61 -6.57
N SER A 96 -2.59 21.39 -5.50
CA SER A 96 -2.20 20.93 -4.17
C SER A 96 -3.17 19.85 -3.65
N LYS A 97 -4.48 20.05 -3.82
CA LYS A 97 -5.50 19.06 -3.41
C LYS A 97 -5.31 17.73 -4.12
N THR A 98 -5.15 17.75 -5.45
CA THR A 98 -4.94 16.53 -6.26
C THR A 98 -3.65 15.80 -5.88
N THR A 99 -2.56 16.55 -5.68
CA THR A 99 -1.29 16.00 -5.20
C THR A 99 -1.45 15.37 -3.82
N ASN A 100 -2.16 16.04 -2.91
CA ASN A 100 -2.38 15.54 -1.55
C ASN A 100 -3.21 14.24 -1.54
N THR A 101 -4.28 14.17 -2.34
CA THR A 101 -5.04 12.91 -2.50
C THR A 101 -4.19 11.76 -3.02
N PHE A 102 -3.28 12.02 -3.96
CA PHE A 102 -2.37 10.99 -4.45
C PHE A 102 -1.37 10.54 -3.38
N LEU A 103 -0.79 11.49 -2.64
CA LEU A 103 0.15 11.18 -1.56
C LEU A 103 -0.54 10.39 -0.43
N LEU A 104 -1.79 10.69 -0.13
CA LEU A 104 -2.58 9.92 0.83
C LEU A 104 -2.79 8.47 0.35
N HIS A 105 -3.10 8.27 -0.94
CA HIS A 105 -3.21 6.93 -1.51
C HIS A 105 -1.87 6.16 -1.45
N ASP A 106 -0.74 6.80 -1.81
CA ASP A 106 0.60 6.17 -1.68
C ASP A 106 0.92 5.80 -0.22
N VAL A 107 0.50 6.61 0.74
CA VAL A 107 0.65 6.29 2.17
C VAL A 107 -0.20 5.08 2.57
N GLU A 108 -1.44 4.98 2.09
CA GLU A 108 -2.32 3.84 2.35
C GLU A 108 -1.81 2.54 1.71
N ASP A 109 -1.29 2.63 0.47
CA ASP A 109 -0.67 1.50 -0.22
C ASP A 109 0.56 1.00 0.54
N ARG A 110 1.42 1.92 1.00
CA ARG A 110 2.60 1.57 1.80
C ARG A 110 2.24 0.98 3.15
N LYS A 111 1.21 1.49 3.83
CA LYS A 111 0.70 0.89 5.07
C LYS A 111 0.25 -0.56 4.82
N SER A 112 -0.46 -0.79 3.73
CA SER A 112 -0.90 -2.13 3.33
C SER A 112 0.28 -3.04 3.03
N GLN A 113 1.33 -2.55 2.36
CA GLN A 113 2.55 -3.30 2.09
C GLN A 113 3.30 -3.64 3.39
N ILE A 114 3.44 -2.68 4.31
CA ILE A 114 4.06 -2.88 5.62
C ILE A 114 3.34 -4.00 6.39
N SER A 115 2.01 -3.95 6.46
CA SER A 115 1.22 -4.97 7.16
C SER A 115 1.41 -6.38 6.59
N ARG A 116 1.52 -6.52 5.26
CA ARG A 116 1.85 -7.80 4.62
C ARG A 116 3.26 -8.28 5.00
N MET A 117 4.23 -7.39 4.99
CA MET A 117 5.61 -7.72 5.36
C MET A 117 5.73 -8.10 6.85
N GLU A 118 5.02 -7.41 7.75
CA GLU A 118 4.95 -7.74 9.17
C GLU A 118 4.38 -9.15 9.38
N SER A 119 3.32 -9.50 8.64
CA SER A 119 2.72 -10.83 8.69
C SER A 119 3.70 -11.92 8.21
N GLN A 120 4.42 -11.66 7.11
CA GLN A 120 5.45 -12.57 6.60
C GLN A 120 6.62 -12.75 7.59
N LEU A 121 7.07 -11.66 8.22
CA LEU A 121 8.12 -11.70 9.25
C LEU A 121 7.68 -12.49 10.47
N PHE A 122 6.42 -12.35 10.89
CA PHE A 122 5.86 -13.14 11.98
C PHE A 122 5.85 -14.64 11.65
N GLU A 123 5.36 -15.02 10.46
CA GLU A 123 5.37 -16.42 10.01
C GLU A 123 6.79 -17.00 9.94
N MET A 124 7.75 -16.22 9.43
CA MET A 124 9.15 -16.65 9.37
C MET A 124 9.74 -16.84 10.77
N THR A 125 9.45 -15.93 11.70
CA THR A 125 9.87 -16.05 13.11
C THR A 125 9.34 -17.35 13.72
N MET A 126 8.06 -17.65 13.54
CA MET A 126 7.46 -18.90 14.02
C MET A 126 8.09 -20.15 13.39
N LYS A 127 8.41 -20.11 12.09
CA LYS A 127 9.13 -21.22 11.42
C LYS A 127 10.53 -21.41 11.99
N VAL A 128 11.28 -20.33 12.23
CA VAL A 128 12.63 -20.38 12.80
C VAL A 128 12.60 -20.94 14.22
N GLU A 129 11.67 -20.49 15.07
CA GLU A 129 11.48 -21.06 16.41
C GLU A 129 11.15 -22.56 16.35
N GLY A 130 10.25 -22.96 15.43
CA GLY A 130 9.93 -24.37 15.20
C GLY A 130 11.14 -25.20 14.76
N MET A 131 11.96 -24.68 13.86
CA MET A 131 13.22 -25.32 13.43
C MET A 131 14.23 -25.40 14.57
N SER A 132 14.34 -24.36 15.40
CA SER A 132 15.24 -24.34 16.56
C SER A 132 14.88 -25.42 17.58
N LYS A 133 13.58 -25.61 17.86
CA LYS A 133 13.09 -26.70 18.73
C LYS A 133 13.46 -28.08 18.15
N LYS A 134 13.18 -28.31 16.87
CA LYS A 134 13.56 -29.57 16.18
C LYS A 134 15.08 -29.81 16.20
N MET A 135 15.88 -28.76 16.01
CA MET A 135 17.33 -28.86 16.09
C MET A 135 17.80 -29.26 17.50
N SER A 136 17.16 -28.72 18.55
CA SER A 136 17.44 -29.12 19.94
C SER A 136 17.10 -30.59 20.19
N GLU A 137 15.95 -31.06 19.70
CA GLU A 137 15.55 -32.48 19.80
C GLU A 137 16.53 -33.41 19.08
N ILE A 138 16.94 -33.06 17.86
CA ILE A 138 17.94 -33.81 17.09
C ILE A 138 19.28 -33.83 17.85
N SER A 139 19.69 -32.70 18.43
CA SER A 139 20.93 -32.62 19.21
C SER A 139 20.90 -33.57 20.41
N LYS A 140 19.79 -33.61 21.17
CA LYS A 140 19.60 -34.55 22.28
C LYS A 140 19.64 -36.00 21.83
N SER A 141 18.87 -36.35 20.79
CA SER A 141 18.86 -37.71 20.24
C SER A 141 20.24 -38.15 19.75
N ASN A 142 21.01 -37.24 19.16
CA ASN A 142 22.39 -37.52 18.74
C ASN A 142 23.32 -37.74 19.94
N THR A 143 23.15 -36.99 21.04
CA THR A 143 23.93 -37.23 22.27
C THR A 143 23.60 -38.57 22.91
N GLU A 144 22.32 -38.95 22.96
CA GLU A 144 21.87 -40.25 23.46
C GLU A 144 22.43 -41.39 22.58
N SER A 145 22.34 -41.26 21.26
CA SER A 145 22.89 -42.24 20.32
C SER A 145 24.40 -42.42 20.48
N LYS A 146 25.14 -41.33 20.73
CA LYS A 146 26.59 -41.40 21.01
C LYS A 146 26.88 -42.16 22.30
N GLN A 147 26.11 -41.91 23.36
CA GLN A 147 26.25 -42.64 24.63
C GLN A 147 25.96 -44.13 24.44
N GLU A 148 24.90 -44.49 23.71
CA GLU A 148 24.59 -45.89 23.39
C GLU A 148 25.73 -46.57 22.62
N ILE A 149 26.32 -45.88 21.64
CA ILE A 149 27.49 -46.40 20.90
C ILE A 149 28.68 -46.65 21.85
N GLU A 150 28.96 -45.72 22.77
CA GLU A 150 30.05 -45.89 23.74
C GLU A 150 29.81 -47.08 24.67
N GLU A 151 28.58 -47.28 25.12
CA GLU A 151 28.19 -48.45 25.93
C GLU A 151 28.38 -49.76 25.16
N LEU A 152 27.92 -49.81 23.90
CA LEU A 152 28.09 -50.97 23.03
C LEU A 152 29.58 -51.28 22.76
N VAL A 153 30.42 -50.25 22.61
CA VAL A 153 31.88 -50.43 22.46
C VAL A 153 32.50 -51.01 23.73
N LYS A 154 32.09 -50.55 24.92
CA LYS A 154 32.54 -51.11 26.21
C LYS A 154 32.09 -52.55 26.37
N GLU A 155 30.84 -52.86 26.05
CA GLU A 155 30.30 -54.22 26.12
C GLU A 155 31.02 -55.16 25.14
N LYS A 156 31.23 -54.74 23.89
CA LYS A 156 32.00 -55.49 22.89
C LYS A 156 33.41 -55.81 23.40
N SER A 157 34.11 -54.81 23.95
CA SER A 157 35.46 -55.00 24.50
C SER A 157 35.48 -56.01 25.65
N ARG A 158 34.45 -55.98 26.51
CA ARG A 158 34.29 -56.96 27.60
C ARG A 158 34.02 -58.36 27.06
N ALA A 159 33.15 -58.49 26.06
CA ALA A 159 32.84 -59.77 25.43
C ALA A 159 34.09 -60.38 24.77
N GLU A 160 34.90 -59.58 24.08
CA GLU A 160 36.16 -60.04 23.47
C GLU A 160 37.15 -60.58 24.51
N ARG A 161 37.31 -59.90 25.66
CA ARG A 161 38.15 -60.41 26.77
C ARG A 161 37.66 -61.76 27.29
N LEU A 162 36.35 -61.89 27.52
CA LEU A 162 35.75 -63.14 28.00
C LEU A 162 35.93 -64.27 26.98
N TRP A 163 35.85 -63.97 25.67
CA TRP A 163 36.13 -64.93 24.61
C TRP A 163 37.58 -65.40 24.63
N ASP A 164 38.54 -64.50 24.83
CA ASP A 164 39.96 -64.84 24.94
C ASP A 164 40.28 -65.66 26.19
N GLU A 165 39.71 -65.30 27.34
CA GLU A 165 39.81 -66.08 28.58
C GLU A 165 39.21 -67.48 28.42
N ASN A 166 38.02 -67.57 27.81
CA ASN A 166 37.39 -68.87 27.52
C ASN A 166 38.27 -69.71 26.59
N ARG A 167 38.90 -69.10 25.59
CA ARG A 167 39.84 -69.77 24.68
C ARG A 167 41.08 -70.28 25.41
N LYS A 168 41.67 -69.47 26.30
CA LYS A 168 42.81 -69.86 27.14
C LYS A 168 42.42 -71.02 28.07
N LEU A 169 41.27 -70.96 28.71
CA LEU A 169 40.76 -72.01 29.59
C LEU A 169 40.55 -73.32 28.82
N ARG A 170 39.95 -73.28 27.63
CA ARG A 170 39.80 -74.47 26.77
C ARG A 170 41.14 -75.10 26.40
N ARG A 171 42.14 -74.28 26.06
CA ARG A 171 43.51 -74.77 25.78
C ARG A 171 44.12 -75.41 27.02
N PHE A 172 44.03 -74.76 28.18
CA PHE A 172 44.52 -75.29 29.44
C PHE A 172 43.87 -76.64 29.79
N LEU A 173 42.55 -76.75 29.69
CA LEU A 173 41.83 -77.99 29.95
C LEU A 173 42.25 -79.10 28.97
N ALA A 174 42.41 -78.79 27.68
CA ALA A 174 42.89 -79.74 26.69
C ALA A 174 44.33 -80.24 26.99
N THR A 175 45.25 -79.33 27.32
CA THR A 175 46.63 -79.68 27.70
C THR A 175 46.68 -80.60 28.91
N ASN A 176 45.84 -80.35 29.92
CA ASN A 176 45.76 -81.17 31.13
C ASN A 176 44.85 -82.40 31.00
N HIS A 177 44.32 -82.66 29.80
CA HIS A 177 43.37 -83.74 29.52
C HIS A 177 42.16 -83.70 30.46
N ILE A 178 41.61 -82.53 30.76
CA ILE A 178 40.43 -82.37 31.60
C ILE A 178 39.22 -82.15 30.69
N ASP A 179 38.13 -82.89 30.92
CA ASP A 179 36.88 -82.68 30.17
C ASP A 179 36.26 -81.33 30.57
N SER A 180 36.12 -80.44 29.58
CA SER A 180 35.55 -79.11 29.75
C SER A 180 34.09 -79.08 30.25
N ARG A 181 33.34 -80.19 30.14
CA ARG A 181 31.95 -80.26 30.59
C ARG A 181 31.81 -80.78 32.02
N THR A 182 32.69 -81.69 32.43
CA THR A 182 32.60 -82.41 33.71
C THR A 182 33.70 -82.06 34.71
N GLY A 183 34.77 -81.37 34.27
CA GLY A 183 35.89 -80.94 35.12
C GLY A 183 36.80 -82.09 35.58
N LYS A 184 36.61 -83.31 35.07
CA LYS A 184 37.36 -84.51 35.49
C LYS A 184 38.49 -84.82 34.50
N PRO A 185 39.60 -85.44 34.96
CA PRO A 185 40.63 -85.96 34.07
C PRO A 185 40.04 -86.98 33.09
N MET A 186 40.25 -86.75 31.81
CA MET A 186 40.11 -87.72 30.75
C MET A 186 41.28 -88.69 30.84
N TYR A 187 41.11 -89.72 31.66
CA TYR A 187 41.98 -90.89 31.58
C TYR A 187 41.93 -91.44 30.15
N ALA A 188 43.10 -91.64 29.55
CA ALA A 188 43.25 -92.17 28.21
C ALA A 188 42.56 -93.54 28.12
N ARG A 189 41.30 -93.55 27.70
CA ARG A 189 40.69 -94.75 27.14
C ARG A 189 41.26 -94.87 25.73
N GLY A 190 42.03 -95.94 25.52
CA GLY A 190 42.84 -96.19 24.34
C GLY A 190 42.13 -95.95 23.00
N ASP A 191 42.99 -95.68 22.02
CA ASP A 191 42.77 -95.77 20.57
C ASP A 191 41.35 -96.10 20.13
N ASN A 192 40.63 -95.05 19.72
CA ASN A 192 39.56 -95.14 18.73
C ASN A 192 39.51 -93.84 17.94
N ARG A 193 40.64 -93.49 17.30
CA ARG A 193 40.68 -92.50 16.22
C ARG A 193 40.17 -93.17 14.95
N GLU A 194 38.85 -93.27 14.80
CA GLU A 194 38.17 -93.31 13.51
C GLU A 194 36.65 -93.28 13.72
N LYS A 195 36.13 -92.14 14.20
CA LYS A 195 34.73 -91.78 13.95
C LYS A 195 34.72 -90.58 13.04
N LYS A 196 34.55 -90.85 11.74
CA LYS A 196 34.23 -89.85 10.72
C LYS A 196 33.07 -88.99 11.24
N LEU A 197 33.35 -87.72 11.52
CA LEU A 197 32.34 -86.73 11.87
C LEU A 197 31.39 -86.60 10.68
N SER A 198 30.15 -87.09 10.82
CA SER A 198 29.11 -86.84 9.82
C SER A 198 28.94 -85.32 9.63
N PRO A 199 28.63 -84.83 8.41
CA PRO A 199 28.50 -83.40 8.17
C PRO A 199 27.45 -82.82 9.12
N ASN A 200 27.92 -81.93 9.98
CA ASN A 200 27.16 -81.41 11.11
C ASN A 200 26.02 -80.52 10.58
N LYS A 201 24.82 -81.09 10.37
CA LYS A 201 23.60 -80.40 9.88
C LYS A 201 23.29 -79.09 10.63
N LYS A 202 23.78 -78.93 11.88
CA LYS A 202 23.65 -77.70 12.68
C LYS A 202 24.50 -76.54 12.16
N VAL A 203 25.69 -76.80 11.61
CA VAL A 203 26.58 -75.74 11.09
C VAL A 203 26.04 -75.17 9.77
N VAL A 204 25.40 -76.01 8.95
CA VAL A 204 24.70 -75.59 7.72
C VAL A 204 23.50 -74.70 8.06
N ARG A 205 22.66 -75.09 9.02
CA ARG A 205 21.54 -74.25 9.48
C ARG A 205 21.98 -72.89 10.00
N ILE A 206 23.08 -72.80 10.75
CA ILE A 206 23.57 -71.52 11.29
C ILE A 206 24.09 -70.61 10.15
N ARG A 207 24.82 -71.16 9.17
CA ARG A 207 25.24 -70.40 7.99
C ARG A 207 24.06 -69.92 7.15
N GLU A 208 23.01 -70.74 7.00
CA GLU A 208 21.78 -70.37 6.30
C GLU A 208 20.98 -69.29 7.03
N THR A 209 20.87 -69.37 8.37
CA THR A 209 20.19 -68.33 9.18
C THR A 209 20.94 -67.01 9.23
N ILE A 210 22.27 -67.02 9.22
CA ILE A 210 23.06 -65.78 9.13
C ILE A 210 22.91 -65.13 7.74
N LYS A 211 22.89 -65.92 6.66
CA LYS A 211 22.65 -65.42 5.29
C LYS A 211 21.23 -64.89 5.10
N SER A 212 20.22 -65.53 5.67
CA SER A 212 18.84 -65.04 5.56
C SER A 212 18.63 -63.73 6.34
N ARG A 213 19.26 -63.59 7.51
CA ARG A 213 19.20 -62.35 8.30
C ARG A 213 19.94 -61.18 7.65
N SER A 214 21.09 -61.41 7.00
CA SER A 214 21.79 -60.36 6.26
C SER A 214 21.02 -59.89 5.02
N MET A 215 20.34 -60.80 4.32
CA MET A 215 19.43 -60.46 3.21
C MET A 215 18.22 -59.64 3.66
N GLN A 216 17.62 -59.96 4.81
CA GLN A 216 16.52 -59.16 5.37
C GLN A 216 16.94 -57.73 5.72
N LEU A 217 18.14 -57.55 6.29
CA LEU A 217 18.67 -56.23 6.61
C LEU A 217 19.01 -55.41 5.35
N ALA A 218 19.48 -56.07 4.27
CA ALA A 218 19.73 -55.42 2.99
C ALA A 218 18.42 -54.96 2.29
N ASN A 219 17.36 -55.77 2.36
CA ASN A 219 16.05 -55.39 1.81
C ASN A 219 15.36 -54.28 2.62
N ASN A 220 15.52 -54.25 3.94
CA ASN A 220 15.00 -53.14 4.76
C ASN A 220 15.76 -51.83 4.50
N ARG A 221 17.07 -51.87 4.25
CA ARG A 221 17.82 -50.68 3.80
C ARG A 221 17.33 -50.16 2.44
N LYS A 222 17.01 -51.04 1.48
CA LYS A 222 16.42 -50.61 0.19
C LYS A 222 15.04 -49.97 0.33
N ASN A 223 14.24 -50.37 1.32
CA ASN A 223 12.92 -49.79 1.57
C ASN A 223 12.95 -48.48 2.39
N LEU A 224 13.96 -48.27 3.25
CA LEU A 224 14.18 -46.99 3.94
C LEU A 224 14.86 -45.92 3.05
N LEU A 225 15.51 -46.32 1.96
CA LEU A 225 16.16 -45.42 0.98
C LEU A 225 15.27 -45.09 -0.22
N ARG A 226 13.95 -45.25 -0.10
CA ARG A 226 13.01 -44.73 -1.11
C ARG A 226 13.03 -43.20 -1.00
N PRO A 227 13.52 -42.45 -2.01
CA PRO A 227 13.55 -40.99 -1.92
C PRO A 227 12.12 -40.46 -1.88
N SER A 228 11.78 -39.74 -0.83
CA SER A 228 10.58 -38.92 -0.79
C SER A 228 10.69 -37.84 -1.88
N LYS A 229 10.00 -38.04 -3.01
CA LYS A 229 9.87 -37.14 -4.18
C LYS A 229 11.22 -36.73 -4.81
N SER A 230 11.38 -37.01 -6.10
CA SER A 230 12.61 -36.67 -6.81
C SER A 230 12.79 -35.14 -6.88
N LEU A 231 14.03 -34.67 -6.92
CA LEU A 231 14.36 -33.25 -7.15
C LEU A 231 13.75 -32.72 -8.47
N GLU A 232 13.53 -33.62 -9.43
CA GLU A 232 12.78 -33.38 -10.67
C GLU A 232 11.31 -33.01 -10.43
N ASP A 233 10.66 -33.64 -9.45
CA ASP A 233 9.26 -33.39 -9.11
C ASP A 233 9.08 -32.05 -8.38
N LEU A 234 10.10 -31.59 -7.65
CA LEU A 234 10.10 -30.26 -7.03
C LEU A 234 10.31 -29.16 -8.08
N ARG A 235 11.19 -29.37 -9.07
CA ARG A 235 11.37 -28.44 -10.19
C ARG A 235 10.11 -28.30 -11.04
N LYS A 236 9.42 -29.40 -11.35
CA LYS A 236 8.15 -29.35 -12.09
C LYS A 236 7.03 -28.64 -11.33
N LEU A 237 7.05 -28.70 -9.99
CA LEU A 237 6.11 -27.95 -9.16
C LEU A 237 6.41 -26.44 -9.18
N GLU A 238 7.68 -26.07 -9.20
CA GLU A 238 8.14 -24.67 -9.30
C GLU A 238 7.78 -24.06 -10.67
N GLU A 239 7.99 -24.79 -11.76
CA GLU A 239 7.59 -24.40 -13.12
C GLU A 239 6.07 -24.21 -13.27
N TYR A 240 5.26 -25.01 -12.55
CA TYR A 240 3.80 -24.90 -12.59
C TYR A 240 3.28 -23.62 -11.92
N TYR A 241 3.93 -23.15 -10.84
CA TYR A 241 3.56 -21.89 -10.18
C TYR A 241 4.11 -20.64 -10.90
N GLU A 242 5.23 -20.74 -11.60
CA GLU A 242 5.75 -19.64 -12.42
C GLU A 242 4.90 -19.41 -13.68
N THR A 243 4.37 -20.47 -14.30
CA THR A 243 3.61 -20.38 -15.56
C THR A 243 2.13 -20.01 -15.39
N THR A 244 1.56 -20.21 -14.20
CA THR A 244 0.17 -19.81 -13.91
C THR A 244 0.05 -18.41 -13.31
N SER A 245 1.11 -17.88 -12.70
CA SER A 245 1.10 -16.54 -12.10
C SER A 245 1.26 -15.38 -13.08
N THR A 246 1.62 -15.64 -14.35
CA THR A 246 1.89 -14.59 -15.35
C THR A 246 0.78 -14.40 -16.40
N ARG A 247 -0.33 -15.16 -16.30
CA ARG A 247 -1.40 -15.16 -17.31
C ARG A 247 -2.65 -14.37 -16.91
N SER A 248 -2.48 -13.23 -16.24
CA SER A 248 -3.56 -12.26 -16.06
C SER A 248 -2.99 -10.86 -15.90
N GLU A 249 -2.55 -10.25 -16.99
CA GLU A 249 -2.56 -8.78 -17.20
C GLU A 249 -2.09 -8.46 -18.62
N LYS A 250 -2.95 -8.78 -19.60
CA LYS A 250 -2.98 -8.01 -20.84
C LYS A 250 -3.97 -6.88 -20.63
N SER A 251 -3.49 -5.70 -20.27
CA SER A 251 -4.28 -4.47 -20.39
C SER A 251 -3.39 -3.33 -20.88
N ASN A 252 -3.56 -3.04 -22.17
CA ASN A 252 -3.50 -1.74 -22.82
C ASN A 252 -2.30 -0.83 -22.53
N VAL A 253 -1.49 -0.69 -23.58
CA VAL A 253 -0.67 0.49 -23.87
C VAL A 253 -1.62 1.70 -23.97
N THR A 254 -1.91 2.30 -22.82
CA THR A 254 -2.48 3.64 -22.73
C THR A 254 -1.32 4.54 -22.36
N GLU A 255 -1.07 5.57 -23.16
CA GLU A 255 -0.12 6.62 -22.79
C GLU A 255 -0.41 7.05 -21.35
N PRO A 256 0.62 7.18 -20.50
CA PRO A 256 0.42 7.53 -19.11
C PRO A 256 -0.37 8.83 -19.05
N ALA A 257 -1.43 8.85 -18.24
CA ALA A 257 -2.26 10.03 -18.08
C ALA A 257 -1.37 11.28 -17.86
N PRO A 258 -1.73 12.47 -18.36
CA PRO A 258 -0.81 13.62 -18.44
C PRO A 258 -0.12 13.99 -17.12
N TYR A 259 -0.72 13.65 -15.97
CA TYR A 259 -0.16 13.86 -14.64
C TYR A 259 0.93 12.85 -14.22
N LEU A 260 0.96 11.65 -14.80
CA LEU A 260 2.00 10.63 -14.55
C LEU A 260 3.35 11.03 -15.15
N GLY A 261 3.36 11.79 -16.25
CA GLY A 261 4.60 12.30 -16.86
C GLY A 261 5.44 13.10 -15.86
N HIS A 262 4.79 13.92 -15.03
CA HIS A 262 5.50 14.75 -14.06
C HIS A 262 5.93 14.00 -12.79
N TYR A 263 5.18 12.98 -12.37
CA TYR A 263 5.63 12.05 -11.32
C TYR A 263 6.93 11.35 -11.73
N MET A 264 7.01 10.91 -12.99
CA MET A 264 8.21 10.32 -13.56
C MET A 264 9.40 11.30 -13.58
N ASP A 265 9.14 12.59 -13.83
CA ASP A 265 10.17 13.64 -13.77
C ASP A 265 10.68 13.88 -12.35
N ILE A 266 9.78 13.94 -11.35
CA ILE A 266 10.15 14.08 -9.93
C ILE A 266 10.98 12.88 -9.47
N MET A 267 10.57 11.66 -9.84
CA MET A 267 11.28 10.43 -9.50
C MET A 267 12.66 10.35 -10.18
N LYS A 268 12.77 10.76 -11.46
CA LYS A 268 14.07 10.89 -12.15
C LYS A 268 14.98 11.92 -11.47
N LYS A 269 14.42 13.06 -11.04
CA LYS A 269 15.18 14.12 -10.35
C LYS A 269 15.68 13.68 -8.99
N LYS A 270 14.90 12.90 -8.23
CA LYS A 270 15.34 12.29 -6.96
C LYS A 270 16.46 11.27 -7.17
N ARG A 271 16.38 10.43 -8.21
CA ARG A 271 17.40 9.42 -8.53
C ARG A 271 18.74 10.04 -8.93
N THR A 272 18.70 11.08 -9.76
CA THR A 272 19.92 11.80 -10.19
C THR A 272 20.58 12.58 -9.06
N LEU A 273 19.79 13.12 -8.10
CA LEU A 273 20.31 13.75 -6.89
C LEU A 273 20.96 12.76 -5.92
N GLN A 274 20.50 11.50 -5.88
CA GLN A 274 21.13 10.44 -5.10
C GLN A 274 22.44 9.95 -5.73
N GLN A 275 22.53 9.88 -7.07
CA GLN A 275 23.75 9.48 -7.78
C GLN A 275 24.87 10.53 -7.75
N LYS A 276 24.54 11.83 -7.60
CA LYS A 276 25.54 12.90 -7.44
C LYS A 276 26.13 13.03 -6.03
N LYS A 277 25.67 12.23 -5.07
CA LYS A 277 26.13 12.23 -3.67
C LYS A 277 27.05 11.04 -3.32
N VAL A 278 27.42 10.23 -4.32
CA VAL A 278 28.44 9.17 -4.23
C VAL A 278 29.66 9.63 -5.02
#